data_AF-A0A1M3KTX5-F1
#
_entry.id   AF-A0A1M3KTX5-F1
#
_cell.length_a   1.000
_cell.length_b   1.000
_cell.length_c   1.000
_cell.angle_alpha   90.00
_cell.angle_beta   90.00
_cell.angle_gamma   90.00
#
_symmetry.space_group_name_H-M   'P 1'
#
loop_
_entity.id
_entity.type
_entity.pdbx_description
1 polymer ?
#
loop_
_entity_poly.entity_id
_entity_poly.type
_entity_poly.pdbx_seq_one_letter_code
_entity_poly.pdbx_strand_id
1 'polypeptide(L)'
;MTHQDYLAAAELYLGSDRQNAVTQGPRSFSSAAKALRFAIEEAAPVSLRGARLLIGDRIFAKADMLALYHSRRYPLARKAAKA
;
A
#
# COMPACT_ATOMS: atom_id res chain seq x y z
N MET A 1 -16.67 13.01 3.43
CA MET A 1 -16.27 11.83 4.23
C MET A 1 -15.54 10.87 3.32
N THR A 2 -14.20 10.85 3.36
CA THR A 2 -13.37 9.95 2.56
C THR A 2 -13.42 8.55 3.15
N HIS A 3 -14.39 7.73 2.71
CA HIS A 3 -14.35 6.29 2.97
C HIS A 3 -13.20 5.72 2.13
N GLN A 4 -12.10 5.40 2.82
CA GLN A 4 -11.02 4.58 2.28
C GLN A 4 -11.47 3.14 2.54
N ASP A 5 -12.01 2.48 1.51
CA ASP A 5 -12.50 1.11 1.64
C ASP A 5 -11.31 0.15 1.75
N TYR A 6 -10.87 -0.05 2.98
CA TYR A 6 -9.78 -0.98 3.30
C TYR A 6 -10.07 -2.42 2.86
N LEU A 7 -11.34 -2.78 2.69
CA LEU A 7 -11.80 -4.09 2.25
C LEU A 7 -11.92 -4.22 0.73
N ALA A 8 -11.86 -3.12 -0.02
CA ALA A 8 -11.93 -3.15 -1.48
C ALA A 8 -10.65 -3.73 -2.08
N ALA A 9 -10.78 -4.40 -3.23
CA ALA A 9 -9.64 -4.88 -3.99
C ALA A 9 -8.69 -3.73 -4.34
N ALA A 10 -7.39 -4.03 -4.34
CA ALA A 10 -6.38 -3.02 -4.55
C ALA A 10 -5.20 -3.55 -5.35
N GLU A 11 -4.57 -2.67 -6.12
CA GLU A 11 -3.40 -2.99 -6.92
C GLU A 11 -2.21 -2.17 -6.44
N LEU A 12 -1.13 -2.86 -6.11
CA LEU A 12 0.07 -2.24 -5.56
C LEU A 12 1.21 -2.36 -6.55
N TYR A 13 1.71 -1.23 -6.99
CA TYR A 13 2.94 -1.13 -7.77
C TYR A 13 4.10 -0.93 -6.79
N LEU A 14 5.11 -1.81 -6.85
CA LEU A 14 6.31 -1.74 -6.02
C LEU A 14 7.54 -1.64 -6.89
N GLY A 15 8.45 -0.75 -6.54
CA GLY A 15 9.72 -0.60 -7.26
C GLY A 15 10.59 0.49 -6.65
N SER A 16 11.90 0.30 -6.77
CA SER A 16 12.91 1.27 -6.30
C SER A 16 12.70 2.66 -6.90
N ASP A 17 12.07 2.70 -8.07
CA ASP A 17 11.73 3.86 -8.89
C ASP A 17 10.43 3.56 -9.67
N ARG A 18 9.81 4.61 -10.21
CA ARG A 18 8.53 4.49 -10.94
C ARG A 18 8.63 3.62 -12.17
N GLN A 19 9.77 3.62 -12.88
CA GLN A 19 9.93 2.85 -14.10
C GLN A 19 9.92 1.36 -13.77
N ASN A 20 10.74 0.94 -12.79
CA ASN A 20 10.74 -0.45 -12.34
C ASN A 20 9.39 -0.89 -11.75
N ALA A 21 8.69 -0.01 -11.03
CA ALA A 21 7.37 -0.34 -10.49
C ALA A 21 6.34 -0.63 -11.59
N VAL A 22 6.40 0.09 -12.71
CA VAL A 22 5.54 -0.17 -13.88
C VAL A 22 5.99 -1.43 -14.62
N THR A 23 7.30 -1.63 -14.78
CA THR A 23 7.87 -2.83 -15.44
C THR A 23 7.55 -4.12 -14.70
N GLN A 24 7.59 -4.12 -13.36
CA GLN A 24 7.17 -5.28 -12.56
C GLN A 24 5.65 -5.49 -12.55
N GLY A 25 4.89 -4.45 -12.94
CA GLY A 25 3.45 -4.48 -12.99
C GLY A 25 2.78 -4.36 -11.61
N PRO A 26 1.45 -4.22 -11.61
CA PRO A 26 0.68 -4.20 -10.38
C PRO A 26 0.67 -5.57 -9.74
N ARG A 27 0.78 -5.60 -8.41
CA ARG A 27 0.41 -6.74 -7.61
C ARG A 27 -1.00 -6.57 -7.09
N SER A 28 -1.93 -7.40 -7.56
CA SER A 28 -3.32 -7.37 -7.14
C SER A 28 -3.49 -8.01 -5.75
N PHE A 29 -4.29 -7.39 -4.90
CA PHE A 29 -4.64 -7.84 -3.57
C PHE A 29 -6.15 -7.90 -3.41
N SER A 30 -6.61 -8.89 -2.64
CA SER A 30 -8.02 -9.04 -2.27
C SER A 30 -8.57 -7.88 -1.43
N SER A 31 -7.69 -7.10 -0.78
CA SER A 31 -8.08 -5.94 0.01
C SER A 31 -6.96 -4.91 0.10
N ALA A 32 -7.31 -3.63 0.11
CA ALA A 32 -6.39 -2.52 0.32
C ALA A 32 -5.64 -2.63 1.65
N ALA A 33 -6.27 -3.15 2.70
CA ALA A 33 -5.61 -3.38 3.98
C ALA A 33 -4.40 -4.31 3.84
N LYS A 34 -4.55 -5.43 3.11
CA LYS A 34 -3.45 -6.37 2.85
C LYS A 34 -2.36 -5.73 1.99
N ALA A 35 -2.76 -4.97 0.96
CA ALA A 35 -1.80 -4.27 0.10
C ALA A 35 -0.96 -3.27 0.90
N LEU A 36 -1.58 -2.47 1.78
CA LEU A 36 -0.88 -1.53 2.67
C LEU A 36 0.08 -2.26 3.61
N ARG A 37 -0.35 -3.37 4.22
CA ARG A 37 0.51 -4.17 5.11
C ARG A 37 1.72 -4.68 4.36
N PHE A 38 1.50 -5.25 3.19
CA PHE A 38 2.57 -5.77 2.36
C PHE A 38 3.52 -4.65 1.93
N ALA A 39 2.99 -3.51 1.50
CA ALA A 39 3.79 -2.36 1.09
C ALA A 39 4.67 -1.82 2.21
N ILE A 40 4.20 -1.82 3.46
CA ILE A 40 4.90 -1.17 4.58
C ILE A 40 5.75 -2.15 5.40
N GLU A 41 5.29 -3.38 5.60
CA GLU A 41 5.97 -4.38 6.44
C GLU A 41 6.85 -5.34 5.64
N GLU A 42 6.44 -5.73 4.43
CA GLU A 42 7.11 -6.79 3.66
C GLU A 42 7.97 -6.23 2.51
N ALA A 43 7.59 -5.10 1.93
CA ALA A 43 8.37 -4.50 0.86
C ALA A 43 9.65 -3.87 1.40
N ALA A 44 10.75 -4.05 0.66
CA ALA A 44 12.01 -3.39 0.99
C ALA A 44 11.83 -1.86 1.03
N PRO A 45 12.49 -1.12 1.96
CA PRO A 45 12.34 0.33 2.10
C PRO A 45 12.60 1.11 0.80
N VAL A 46 13.46 0.57 -0.07
CA VAL A 46 13.77 1.11 -1.39
C VAL A 46 12.58 1.00 -2.34
N SER A 47 11.83 -0.11 -2.31
CA SER A 47 10.68 -0.37 -3.18
C SER A 47 9.46 0.50 -2.87
N LEU A 48 9.40 1.09 -1.67
CA LEU A 48 8.38 2.09 -1.31
C LEU A 48 8.58 3.43 -2.03
N ARG A 49 9.79 3.75 -2.52
CA ARG A 49 10.06 5.07 -3.13
C ARG A 49 9.27 5.29 -4.41
N GLY A 50 9.16 4.27 -5.26
CA GLY A 50 8.35 4.30 -6.47
C GLY A 50 6.90 3.82 -6.28
N ALA A 51 6.52 3.44 -5.06
CA ALA A 51 5.29 2.69 -4.84
C ALA A 51 4.01 3.52 -5.04
N ARG A 52 2.99 2.88 -5.62
CA ARG A 52 1.63 3.41 -5.72
C ARG A 52 0.62 2.32 -5.41
N LEU A 53 -0.42 2.68 -4.70
CA LEU A 53 -1.54 1.81 -4.40
C LEU A 53 -2.79 2.35 -5.10
N LEU A 54 -3.43 1.51 -5.88
CA LEU A 54 -4.71 1.79 -6.52
C LEU A 54 -5.81 1.06 -5.75
N ILE A 55 -6.86 1.78 -5.39
CA ILE A 55 -8.08 1.21 -4.78
C ILE A 55 -9.26 1.72 -5.62
N GLY A 56 -9.78 0.85 -6.48
CA GLY A 56 -10.67 1.28 -7.57
C GLY A 56 -10.00 2.35 -8.42
N ASP A 57 -10.63 3.52 -8.56
CA ASP A 57 -10.14 4.64 -9.38
C ASP A 57 -9.21 5.60 -8.62
N ARG A 58 -8.87 5.31 -7.36
CA ARG A 58 -8.04 6.19 -6.53
C ARG A 58 -6.61 5.70 -6.45
N ILE A 59 -5.67 6.62 -6.69
CA ILE A 59 -4.24 6.37 -6.56
C ILE A 59 -3.75 7.01 -5.26
N PHE A 60 -3.03 6.23 -4.46
CA PHE A 60 -2.39 6.63 -3.22
C PHE A 60 -0.88 6.53 -3.39
N ALA A 61 -0.16 7.58 -2.99
CA ALA A 61 1.31 7.59 -2.96
C ALA A 61 1.82 7.03 -1.63
N LYS A 62 3.15 6.90 -1.50
CA LYS A 62 3.81 6.46 -0.26
C LYS A 62 3.32 7.20 0.99
N ALA A 63 3.21 8.52 0.94
CA ALA A 63 2.78 9.32 2.09
C ALA A 63 1.34 8.98 2.50
N ASP A 64 0.44 8.84 1.53
CA ASP A 64 -0.95 8.47 1.77
C ASP A 64 -1.07 7.05 2.32
N MET A 65 -0.28 6.10 1.79
CA MET A 65 -0.24 4.72 2.28
C MET A 65 0.20 4.67 3.75
N LEU A 66 1.22 5.44 4.13
CA LEU A 66 1.66 5.54 5.53
C LEU A 66 0.55 6.13 6.40
N ALA A 67 -0.09 7.23 5.97
CA ALA A 67 -1.20 7.83 6.70
C ALA A 67 -2.38 6.84 6.87
N LEU A 68 -2.73 6.12 5.81
CA LEU A 68 -3.75 5.07 5.78
C LEU A 68 -3.46 3.93 6.75
N TYR A 69 -2.22 3.48 6.81
CA TYR A 69 -1.77 2.40 7.68
C TYR A 69 -1.68 2.82 9.15
N HIS A 70 -1.18 4.03 9.41
CA HIS A 70 -1.11 4.60 10.76
C HIS A 70 -2.46 5.09 11.30
N SER A 71 -3.47 5.25 10.44
CA SER A 71 -4.84 5.56 10.83
C SER A 71 -5.42 4.52 11.79
N ARG A 72 -6.16 4.98 12.80
CA ARG A 72 -6.89 4.12 13.75
C ARG A 72 -7.97 3.27 13.10
N ARG A 73 -8.39 3.62 11.87
CA ARG A 73 -9.40 2.89 11.09
C ARG A 73 -8.84 1.68 10.34
N TYR A 74 -7.52 1.50 10.34
CA TYR A 74 -6.89 0.38 9.66
C TYR A 74 -7.32 -0.95 10.31
N PRO A 75 -7.94 -1.89 9.56
CA PRO A 75 -8.65 -3.03 10.15
C PRO A 75 -7.76 -4.22 10.49
N LEU A 76 -6.50 -4.27 9.99
CA LEU A 76 -5.60 -5.39 10.25
C LEU A 76 -4.66 -5.09 11.42
N ALA A 77 -4.29 -6.14 12.15
CA ALA A 77 -3.22 -6.06 13.12
C ALA A 77 -1.91 -5.68 12.41
N ARG A 78 -1.29 -4.60 12.89
CA ARG A 78 0.05 -4.18 12.49
C ARG A 78 1.04 -5.19 13.07
N LYS A 79 2.01 -5.69 12.31
CA LYS A 79 3.19 -6.34 12.93
C LYS A 79 3.75 -5.28 13.86
N ALA A 80 3.74 -5.56 15.16
CA ALA A 80 4.38 -4.70 16.14
C ALA A 80 5.79 -4.43 15.61
N ALA A 81 6.11 -3.17 15.32
CA ALA A 81 7.46 -2.78 15.00
C ALA A 81 8.28 -3.28 16.18
N LYS A 82 9.10 -4.30 15.93
CA LYS A 82 9.93 -4.89 16.96
C LYS A 82 10.83 -3.74 17.44
N ALA A 83 10.60 -3.31 18.67
CA ALA A 83 11.32 -2.23 19.33
C ALA A 83 12.81 -2.56 19.43
#